data_AF-A0A6P4JLI3-F1
#
_entry.id   AF-A0A6P4JLI3-F1
#
_cell.length_a   1.000
_cell.length_b   1.000
_cell.length_c   1.000
_cell.angle_alpha   90.00
_cell.angle_beta   90.00
_cell.angle_gamma   90.00
#
_symmetry.space_group_name_H-M   'P 1'
#
loop_
_entity.id
_entity.type
_entity.pdbx_description
1 polymer ?
#
loop_
_entity_poly.entity_id
_entity_poly.type
_entity_poly.pdbx_seq_one_letter_code
_entity_poly.pdbx_strand_id
1 'polypeptide(L)'
;MANRSVLLNGLEDQVTVYNDDLSQASQIFGKDSVDVVTVNPPYFSNLSTSKKNPNEYLAIARHEIKTDLRSVIQTSSDLLKTGGKLYMVYRPDRLHELMNVMTHFRLAIKRIQFIYPKVDRKSNMMLVSAIKDGKETGLNIDYPITVYQNGEYSKEVKKMLYGE
;
A
#
# COMPACT_ATOMS: atom_id res chain seq x y z
N MET A 1 1.98 15.25 -12.99
CA MET A 1 1.64 15.89 -11.69
C MET A 1 2.73 15.70 -10.64
N ALA A 2 3.16 14.46 -10.36
CA ALA A 2 4.21 14.18 -9.38
C ALA A 2 5.53 14.93 -9.67
N ASN A 3 6.08 14.82 -10.88
CA ASN A 3 7.35 15.50 -11.24
C ASN A 3 7.32 17.01 -11.00
N ARG A 4 6.21 17.68 -11.36
CA ARG A 4 6.01 19.11 -11.10
C ARG A 4 6.01 19.42 -9.60
N SER A 5 5.43 18.53 -8.78
CA SER A 5 5.38 18.73 -7.33
C SER A 5 6.76 18.58 -6.70
N VAL A 6 7.59 17.65 -7.20
CA VAL A 6 9.00 17.50 -6.78
C VAL A 6 9.78 18.79 -7.08
N LEU A 7 9.72 19.27 -8.33
CA LEU A 7 10.39 20.51 -8.76
C LEU A 7 9.97 21.73 -7.92
N LEU A 8 8.67 21.89 -7.67
CA LEU A 8 8.15 23.02 -6.88
C LEU A 8 8.62 23.01 -5.42
N ASN A 9 9.04 21.86 -4.89
CA ASN A 9 9.49 21.72 -3.51
C ASN A 9 11.02 21.59 -3.37
N GLY A 10 11.79 21.66 -4.48
CA GLY A 10 13.25 21.55 -4.42
C GLY A 10 13.75 20.17 -3.96
N LEU A 11 13.05 19.09 -4.34
CA LEU A 11 13.33 17.72 -3.89
C LEU A 11 13.97 16.83 -4.96
N GLU A 12 14.47 17.41 -6.04
CA GLU A 12 15.03 16.70 -7.21
C GLU A 12 16.20 15.80 -6.85
N ASP A 13 17.03 16.20 -5.89
CA ASP A 13 18.19 15.43 -5.43
C ASP A 13 17.81 14.19 -4.59
N GLN A 14 16.54 14.11 -4.16
CA GLN A 14 16.05 13.06 -3.26
C GLN A 14 14.93 12.21 -3.87
N VAL A 15 14.17 12.76 -4.82
CA VAL A 15 12.98 12.11 -5.39
C VAL A 15 13.03 12.13 -6.91
N THR A 16 13.22 10.96 -7.50
CA THR A 16 13.11 10.75 -8.95
C THR A 16 11.74 10.16 -9.29
N VAL A 17 11.04 10.78 -10.25
CA VAL A 17 9.72 10.32 -10.70
C VAL A 17 9.84 9.56 -12.01
N TYR A 18 9.47 8.28 -12.00
CA TYR A 18 9.38 7.44 -13.20
C TYR A 18 7.92 7.31 -13.63
N ASN A 19 7.65 7.55 -14.91
CA ASN A 19 6.32 7.36 -15.51
C ASN A 19 6.37 6.13 -16.41
N ASP A 20 6.23 4.96 -15.78
CA ASP A 20 6.31 3.67 -16.46
C ASP A 20 5.30 2.69 -15.82
N ASP A 21 5.09 1.56 -16.49
CA ASP A 21 4.31 0.45 -15.99
C ASP A 21 5.05 -0.27 -14.86
N LEU A 22 4.33 -0.66 -13.81
CA LEU A 22 4.91 -1.36 -12.66
C LEU A 22 5.64 -2.65 -13.07
N SER A 23 5.16 -3.34 -14.12
CA SER A 23 5.79 -4.54 -14.65
C SER A 23 7.24 -4.32 -15.12
N GLN A 24 7.62 -3.09 -15.47
CA GLN A 24 8.97 -2.74 -15.92
C GLN A 24 9.91 -2.37 -14.77
N ALA A 25 9.40 -2.22 -13.54
CA ALA A 25 10.18 -1.68 -12.41
C ALA A 25 11.46 -2.48 -12.14
N SER A 26 11.42 -3.82 -12.20
CA SER A 26 12.60 -4.65 -11.98
C SER A 26 13.67 -4.52 -13.06
N GLN A 27 13.31 -4.09 -14.27
CA GLN A 27 14.27 -3.78 -15.33
C GLN A 27 14.93 -2.42 -15.12
N ILE A 28 14.16 -1.46 -14.60
CA ILE A 28 14.62 -0.09 -14.34
C ILE A 28 15.55 -0.04 -13.11
N PHE A 29 15.14 -0.68 -12.02
CA PHE A 29 15.84 -0.60 -10.73
C PHE A 29 16.74 -1.80 -10.44
N GLY A 30 16.67 -2.85 -11.26
CA GLY A 30 17.26 -4.15 -10.93
C GLY A 30 16.43 -4.92 -9.90
N LYS A 31 16.68 -6.23 -9.83
CA LYS A 31 16.14 -7.07 -8.75
C LYS A 31 17.01 -6.98 -7.51
N ASP A 32 16.42 -7.25 -6.35
CA ASP A 32 17.09 -7.31 -5.05
C ASP A 32 17.92 -6.04 -4.74
N SER A 33 17.43 -4.88 -5.16
CA SER A 33 18.18 -3.62 -5.17
C SER A 33 17.64 -2.56 -4.19
N VAL A 34 16.42 -2.72 -3.68
CA VAL A 34 15.79 -1.70 -2.82
C VAL A 34 15.62 -2.17 -1.38
N ASP A 35 15.81 -1.24 -0.44
CA ASP A 35 15.61 -1.46 1.00
C ASP A 35 14.13 -1.51 1.38
N VAL A 36 13.34 -0.63 0.78
CA VAL A 36 11.94 -0.39 1.16
C VAL A 36 11.09 -0.20 -0.08
N VAL A 37 9.92 -0.82 -0.09
CA VAL A 37 8.84 -0.55 -1.03
C VAL A 37 7.62 -0.07 -0.25
N THR A 38 7.01 1.03 -0.68
CA THR A 38 5.74 1.52 -0.15
C THR A 38 4.68 1.51 -1.22
N VAL A 39 3.49 0.99 -0.93
CA VAL A 39 2.42 0.90 -1.94
C VAL A 39 1.04 1.12 -1.34
N ASN A 40 0.21 1.89 -2.06
CA ASN A 40 -1.19 2.14 -1.76
C ASN A 40 -1.99 1.75 -3.03
N PRO A 41 -2.12 0.44 -3.33
CA PRO A 41 -2.63 0.00 -4.62
C PRO A 41 -4.14 0.28 -4.75
N PRO A 42 -4.69 0.35 -5.97
CA PRO A 42 -6.14 0.30 -6.15
C PRO A 42 -6.70 -1.01 -5.57
N TYR A 43 -7.75 -0.94 -4.75
CA TYR A 43 -8.21 -2.10 -3.95
C TYR A 43 -9.47 -2.81 -4.47
N PHE A 44 -10.23 -2.15 -5.34
CA PHE A 44 -11.52 -2.68 -5.78
C PHE A 44 -11.32 -3.64 -6.95
N SER A 45 -11.61 -4.92 -6.75
CA SER A 45 -11.59 -5.88 -7.86
C SER A 45 -12.46 -5.41 -9.02
N ASN A 46 -11.97 -5.57 -10.24
CA ASN A 46 -12.67 -5.14 -11.45
C ASN A 46 -13.77 -6.14 -11.85
N LEU A 47 -14.79 -6.28 -11.01
CA LEU A 47 -15.96 -7.13 -11.28
C LEU A 47 -16.93 -6.41 -12.23
N SER A 48 -17.63 -7.16 -13.08
CA SER A 48 -18.67 -6.64 -13.98
C SER A 48 -19.81 -5.91 -13.24
N THR A 49 -20.01 -6.22 -11.95
CA THR A 49 -20.99 -5.61 -11.05
C THR A 49 -20.47 -4.36 -10.32
N SER A 50 -19.21 -3.96 -10.51
CA SER A 50 -18.63 -2.81 -9.82
C SER A 50 -19.14 -1.49 -10.40
N LYS A 51 -19.68 -0.60 -9.55
CA LYS A 51 -19.95 0.79 -9.94
C LYS A 51 -18.63 1.51 -10.19
N LYS A 52 -18.27 1.65 -11.46
CA LYS A 52 -17.07 2.38 -11.90
C LYS A 52 -17.37 3.89 -11.95
N ASN A 53 -16.38 4.69 -11.59
CA ASN A 53 -16.46 6.14 -11.80
C ASN A 53 -16.45 6.42 -13.32
N PRO A 54 -17.31 7.31 -13.85
CA PRO A 54 -17.28 7.68 -15.28
C PRO A 54 -15.96 8.33 -15.71
N ASN A 55 -15.17 8.87 -14.77
CA ASN A 55 -13.81 9.30 -15.04
C ASN A 55 -12.85 8.11 -15.02
N GLU A 56 -12.29 7.78 -16.19
CA GLU A 56 -11.39 6.64 -16.39
C GLU A 56 -10.16 6.67 -15.49
N TYR A 57 -9.56 7.84 -15.24
CA TYR A 57 -8.39 7.97 -14.36
C TYR A 57 -8.75 7.64 -12.90
N LEU A 58 -9.91 8.08 -12.43
CA LEU A 58 -10.41 7.76 -11.09
C LEU A 58 -10.86 6.30 -10.97
N ALA A 59 -11.36 5.71 -12.05
CA ALA A 59 -11.67 4.29 -12.11
C ALA A 59 -10.41 3.43 -12.02
N ILE A 60 -9.36 3.74 -12.79
CA ILE A 60 -8.06 3.04 -12.77
C ILE A 60 -7.37 3.16 -11.40
N ALA A 61 -7.43 4.33 -10.76
CA ALA A 61 -6.81 4.56 -9.45
C ALA A 61 -7.54 3.88 -8.29
N ARG A 62 -8.77 3.41 -8.48
CA ARG A 62 -9.58 2.76 -7.43
C ARG A 62 -9.78 1.28 -7.69
N HIS A 63 -9.91 0.88 -8.95
CA HIS A 63 -10.21 -0.50 -9.33
C HIS A 63 -8.98 -1.17 -9.94
N GLU A 64 -8.83 -2.48 -9.74
CA GLU A 64 -7.81 -3.36 -10.33
C GLU A 64 -7.98 -3.50 -11.86
N ILE A 65 -7.92 -2.39 -12.58
CA ILE A 65 -8.16 -2.32 -14.03
C ILE A 65 -6.83 -2.47 -14.79
N LYS A 66 -5.73 -1.93 -14.26
CA LYS A 66 -4.39 -1.98 -14.88
C LYS A 66 -3.34 -2.74 -14.07
N THR A 67 -3.67 -3.15 -12.85
CA THR A 67 -2.80 -3.94 -11.99
C THR A 67 -3.67 -4.78 -11.08
N ASP A 68 -3.18 -5.95 -10.68
CA ASP A 68 -3.81 -6.78 -9.65
C ASP A 68 -2.88 -6.94 -8.45
N LEU A 69 -3.43 -7.53 -7.38
CA LEU A 69 -2.67 -7.81 -6.17
C LEU A 69 -1.41 -8.65 -6.43
N ARG A 70 -1.47 -9.66 -7.30
CA ARG A 70 -0.33 -10.55 -7.57
C ARG A 70 0.81 -9.79 -8.23
N SER A 71 0.54 -8.99 -9.25
CA SER A 71 1.55 -8.17 -9.94
C SER A 71 2.21 -7.17 -8.98
N VAL A 72 1.43 -6.53 -8.09
CA VAL A 72 1.96 -5.60 -7.09
C VAL A 72 2.90 -6.32 -6.11
N ILE A 73 2.47 -7.44 -5.56
CA ILE A 73 3.26 -8.19 -4.58
C ILE A 73 4.49 -8.82 -5.22
N GLN A 74 4.37 -9.40 -6.41
CA GLN A 74 5.49 -9.96 -7.16
C GLN A 74 6.55 -8.89 -7.45
N THR A 75 6.13 -7.75 -8.00
CA THR A 75 7.06 -6.65 -8.31
C THR A 75 7.74 -6.14 -7.04
N SER A 76 6.98 -5.96 -5.96
CA SER A 76 7.54 -5.55 -4.67
C SER A 76 8.58 -6.55 -4.16
N SER A 77 8.29 -7.84 -4.24
CA SER A 77 9.21 -8.92 -3.88
C SER A 77 10.48 -8.92 -4.75
N ASP A 78 10.35 -8.69 -6.06
CA ASP A 78 11.46 -8.72 -7.00
C ASP A 78 12.42 -7.55 -6.80
N LEU A 79 11.90 -6.37 -6.43
CA LEU A 79 12.71 -5.19 -6.13
C LEU A 79 13.44 -5.32 -4.79
N LEU A 80 12.76 -5.84 -3.76
CA LEU A 80 13.28 -5.88 -2.40
C LEU A 80 14.44 -6.85 -2.26
N LYS A 81 15.56 -6.38 -1.70
CA LYS A 81 16.62 -7.27 -1.22
C LYS A 81 16.14 -8.15 -0.06
N THR A 82 16.85 -9.24 0.23
CA THR A 82 16.61 -10.06 1.44
C THR A 82 16.62 -9.17 2.70
N GLY A 83 15.59 -9.30 3.53
CA GLY A 83 15.39 -8.45 4.72
C GLY A 83 14.81 -7.06 4.43
N GLY A 84 14.62 -6.70 3.16
CA GLY A 84 13.93 -5.50 2.73
C GLY A 84 12.46 -5.49 3.16
N LYS A 85 11.87 -4.30 3.27
CA LYS A 85 10.55 -4.11 3.88
C LYS A 85 9.52 -3.59 2.88
N LEU A 86 8.36 -4.22 2.85
CA LEU A 86 7.17 -3.72 2.17
C LEU A 86 6.25 -3.06 3.19
N TYR A 87 5.74 -1.86 2.88
CA TYR A 87 4.65 -1.21 3.58
C TYR A 87 3.48 -1.01 2.62
N MET A 88 2.33 -1.57 2.95
CA MET A 88 1.16 -1.61 2.09
C MET A 88 -0.08 -1.12 2.84
N VAL A 89 -0.84 -0.21 2.24
CA VAL A 89 -2.23 0.01 2.63
C VAL A 89 -3.08 -1.05 1.90
N TYR A 90 -4.08 -1.67 2.54
CA TYR A 90 -4.97 -2.65 1.90
C TYR A 90 -6.36 -2.70 2.55
N ARG A 91 -7.28 -3.53 2.05
CA ARG A 91 -8.61 -3.72 2.64
C ARG A 91 -8.70 -5.00 3.48
N PRO A 92 -9.34 -4.94 4.67
CA PRO A 92 -9.51 -6.11 5.54
C PRO A 92 -10.29 -7.28 4.92
N ASP A 93 -11.25 -7.03 4.03
CA ASP A 93 -12.10 -8.05 3.40
C ASP A 93 -11.31 -9.01 2.49
N ARG A 94 -10.15 -8.58 1.98
CA ARG A 94 -9.24 -9.37 1.15
C ARG A 94 -7.97 -9.80 1.89
N LEU A 95 -7.95 -9.75 3.22
CA LEU A 95 -6.79 -10.14 4.03
C LEU A 95 -6.35 -11.59 3.77
N HIS A 96 -7.30 -12.53 3.65
CA HIS A 96 -6.96 -13.93 3.39
C HIS A 96 -6.22 -14.11 2.05
N GLU A 97 -6.70 -13.47 0.99
CA GLU A 97 -6.04 -13.47 -0.32
C GLU A 97 -4.65 -12.82 -0.24
N LEU A 98 -4.56 -11.67 0.43
CA LEU A 98 -3.30 -10.96 0.65
C LEU A 98 -2.24 -11.84 1.30
N MET A 99 -2.59 -12.53 2.40
CA MET A 99 -1.68 -13.43 3.10
C MET A 99 -1.15 -14.52 2.18
N ASN A 100 -2.04 -15.18 1.42
CA ASN A 100 -1.65 -16.24 0.50
C ASN A 100 -0.69 -15.74 -0.59
N VAL A 101 -0.98 -14.58 -1.17
CA VAL A 101 -0.14 -13.99 -2.23
C VAL A 101 1.22 -13.53 -1.69
N MET A 102 1.24 -12.88 -0.52
CA MET A 102 2.49 -12.44 0.13
C MET A 102 3.38 -13.64 0.48
N THR A 103 2.83 -14.69 1.09
CA THR A 103 3.58 -15.92 1.38
C THR A 103 4.13 -16.56 0.11
N HIS A 104 3.32 -16.67 -0.96
CA HIS A 104 3.77 -17.23 -2.23
C HIS A 104 4.98 -16.47 -2.82
N PHE A 105 5.01 -15.15 -2.70
CA PHE A 105 6.10 -14.30 -3.18
C PHE A 105 7.15 -13.96 -2.09
N ARG A 106 7.30 -14.83 -1.08
CA ARG A 106 8.38 -14.74 -0.06
C ARG A 106 8.36 -13.44 0.75
N LEU A 107 7.18 -12.84 0.96
CA LEU A 107 6.99 -11.67 1.79
C LEU A 107 6.27 -12.09 3.08
N ALA A 108 7.01 -12.17 4.18
CA ALA A 108 6.44 -12.56 5.46
C ALA A 108 5.83 -11.34 6.17
N ILE A 109 4.52 -11.36 6.42
CA ILE A 109 3.82 -10.28 7.12
C ILE A 109 4.29 -10.21 8.58
N LYS A 110 4.60 -8.99 9.04
CA LYS A 110 5.09 -8.70 10.39
C LYS A 110 4.18 -7.82 11.19
N ARG A 111 3.44 -6.92 10.55
CA ARG A 111 2.54 -6.01 11.25
C ARG A 111 1.27 -5.82 10.46
N ILE A 112 0.14 -5.80 11.15
CA ILE A 112 -1.14 -5.35 10.61
C ILE A 112 -1.71 -4.31 11.58
N GLN A 113 -2.11 -3.15 11.07
CA GLN A 113 -2.80 -2.13 11.84
C GLN A 113 -4.13 -1.79 11.18
N PHE A 114 -5.24 -2.03 11.87
CA PHE A 114 -6.56 -1.75 11.33
C PHE A 114 -6.93 -0.28 11.48
N ILE A 115 -7.53 0.29 10.43
CA ILE A 115 -8.02 1.66 10.40
C ILE A 115 -9.55 1.62 10.36
N TYR A 116 -10.15 2.33 11.30
CA TYR A 116 -11.59 2.41 11.50
C TYR A 116 -12.05 3.82 11.17
N PRO A 117 -13.07 4.02 10.32
CA PRO A 117 -13.52 5.36 9.99
C PRO A 117 -14.14 6.07 11.21
N LYS A 118 -14.82 5.33 12.10
CA LYS A 118 -15.44 5.80 13.35
C LYS A 118 -15.45 4.65 14.38
N VAL A 119 -15.64 5.00 15.65
CA VAL A 119 -15.66 4.04 16.79
C VAL A 119 -16.67 2.91 16.62
N ASP A 120 -17.82 3.18 16.00
CA ASP A 120 -18.95 2.26 15.85
C ASP A 120 -19.06 1.65 14.43
N ARG A 121 -17.97 1.65 13.68
CA ARG A 121 -17.93 1.16 12.29
C ARG A 121 -16.91 0.05 12.14
N LYS A 122 -17.08 -0.81 11.13
CA LYS A 122 -16.07 -1.81 10.77
C LYS A 122 -14.86 -1.12 10.15
N SER A 123 -13.68 -1.73 10.31
CA SER A 123 -12.48 -1.30 9.60
C SER A 123 -12.70 -1.40 8.09
N ASN A 124 -12.30 -0.35 7.37
CA ASN A 124 -12.39 -0.28 5.91
C ASN A 124 -11.00 -0.26 5.24
N MET A 125 -9.94 -0.23 6.03
CA MET A 125 -8.56 -0.14 5.59
C MET A 125 -7.64 -0.75 6.66
N MET A 126 -6.54 -1.35 6.24
CA MET A 126 -5.47 -1.81 7.11
C MET A 126 -4.11 -1.42 6.55
N LEU A 127 -3.16 -1.15 7.43
CA LEU A 127 -1.75 -1.03 7.10
C LEU A 127 -1.10 -2.39 7.32
N VAL A 128 -0.25 -2.81 6.40
CA VAL A 128 0.45 -4.09 6.43
C VAL A 128 1.93 -3.82 6.22
N SER A 129 2.78 -4.39 7.07
CA SER A 129 4.22 -4.45 6.81
C SER A 129 4.66 -5.90 6.62
N ALA A 130 5.53 -6.14 5.65
CA ALA A 130 6.11 -7.45 5.39
C ALA A 130 7.62 -7.35 5.17
N ILE A 131 8.34 -8.46 5.41
CA ILE A 131 9.78 -8.56 5.20
C ILE A 131 10.06 -9.62 4.14
N LYS A 132 10.88 -9.26 3.15
CA LYS A 132 11.36 -10.17 2.11
C LYS A 132 12.25 -11.26 2.72
N ASP A 133 11.92 -12.52 2.45
CA ASP A 133 12.56 -13.71 3.01
C ASP A 133 12.61 -13.69 4.55
N GLY A 134 11.66 -13.01 5.20
CA GLY A 134 11.51 -13.01 6.64
C GLY A 134 10.95 -14.34 7.16
N LYS A 135 11.15 -14.61 8.46
CA LYS A 135 10.50 -15.76 9.12
C LYS A 135 8.97 -15.65 9.01
N GLU A 136 8.24 -16.74 8.84
CA GLU A 136 6.77 -16.69 8.74
C GLU A 136 6.10 -16.30 10.07
N THR A 137 6.76 -16.54 11.21
CA THR A 137 6.26 -16.18 12.54
C THR A 137 6.57 -14.73 12.94
N GLY A 138 5.99 -14.28 14.06
CA GLY A 138 6.25 -12.94 14.60
C GLY A 138 5.36 -11.85 13.99
N LEU A 139 4.16 -12.21 13.55
CA LEU A 139 3.11 -11.26 13.23
C LEU A 139 2.67 -10.51 14.49
N ASN A 140 2.64 -9.18 14.43
CA ASN A 140 2.03 -8.32 15.43
C ASN A 140 0.76 -7.65 14.86
N ILE A 141 -0.28 -7.56 15.68
CA ILE A 141 -1.48 -6.79 15.35
C ILE A 141 -1.44 -5.52 16.20
N ASP A 142 -1.20 -4.39 15.54
CA ASP A 142 -1.05 -3.10 16.21
C ASP A 142 -2.39 -2.52 16.66
N TYR A 143 -2.33 -1.62 17.65
CA TYR A 143 -3.51 -0.90 18.10
C TYR A 143 -4.18 -0.16 16.93
N PRO A 144 -5.51 -0.24 16.81
CA PRO A 144 -6.21 0.31 15.67
C PRO A 144 -6.23 1.84 15.71
N ILE A 145 -6.24 2.45 14.53
CA ILE A 145 -6.43 3.89 14.37
C ILE A 145 -7.91 4.15 14.09
N THR A 146 -8.55 5.02 14.88
CA THR A 146 -9.88 5.53 14.54
C THR A 146 -9.74 6.91 13.90
N VAL A 147 -10.27 7.10 12.69
CA VAL A 147 -10.10 8.34 11.93
C VAL A 147 -10.88 9.49 12.54
N TYR A 148 -12.18 9.28 12.83
CA TYR A 148 -13.05 10.31 13.37
C TYR A 148 -13.62 9.94 14.75
N GLN A 149 -13.63 10.92 15.64
CA GLN A 149 -14.31 10.89 16.94
C GLN A 149 -15.15 12.15 17.10
N ASN A 150 -16.43 12.02 17.44
CA ASN A 150 -17.37 13.14 17.63
C ASN A 150 -17.46 14.11 16.43
N GLY A 151 -17.30 13.59 15.19
CA GLY A 151 -17.37 14.39 13.96
C GLY A 151 -16.08 15.09 13.57
N GLU A 152 -15.04 15.04 14.40
CA GLU A 152 -13.71 15.59 14.11
C GLU A 152 -12.68 14.48 13.93
N TYR A 153 -11.52 14.81 13.33
CA TYR A 153 -10.38 13.91 13.34
C TYR A 153 -9.98 13.54 14.77
N SER A 154 -9.66 12.27 15.00
CA SER A 154 -9.13 11.82 16.29
C SER A 154 -7.81 12.51 16.59
N LYS A 155 -7.42 12.53 17.87
CA LYS A 155 -6.15 13.12 18.31
C LYS A 155 -4.95 12.53 17.56
N GLU A 156 -4.96 11.21 17.33
CA GLU A 156 -3.89 10.53 16.60
C GLU A 156 -3.81 10.98 15.13
N VAL A 157 -4.94 11.15 14.45
CA VAL A 157 -4.96 11.64 13.06
C VAL A 157 -4.62 13.13 12.98
N LYS A 158 -5.08 13.95 13.92
CA LYS A 158 -4.68 15.38 14.00
C LYS A 158 -3.16 15.51 14.11
N LYS A 159 -2.53 14.71 14.97
CA LYS A 159 -1.06 14.64 15.09
C LYS A 159 -0.39 14.28 13.76
N MET A 160 -0.91 13.29 13.03
CA MET A 160 -0.34 12.88 11.73
C MET A 160 -0.47 13.96 10.65
N LEU A 161 -1.58 14.70 10.62
CA LEU A 161 -1.86 15.69 9.58
C LEU A 161 -1.24 17.06 9.87
N TYR A 162 -1.22 17.47 11.14
CA TYR A 162 -0.87 18.83 11.54
C TYR A 162 0.46 18.90 12.32
N GLY A 163 1.05 17.76 12.70
CA GLY A 163 2.32 17.71 13.42
C GLY A 163 2.25 18.14 14.88
N GLU A 164 1.05 18.12 15.49
CA GLU A 164 0.79 18.45 16.90
C GLU A 164 1.27 17.39 17.91
#